data_AF-A0A7T4B1M4-F1
#
_entry.id   AF-A0A7T4B1M4-F1
#
_cell.length_a   1.000
_cell.length_b   1.000
_cell.length_c   1.000
_cell.angle_alpha   90.00
_cell.angle_beta   90.00
_cell.angle_gamma   90.00
#
_symmetry.space_group_name_H-M   'P 1'
#
loop_
_entity.id
_entity.type
_entity.pdbx_description
1 polymer ?
#
loop_
_entity_poly.entity_id
_entity_poly.type
_entity_poly.pdbx_seq_one_letter_code
_entity_poly.pdbx_strand_id
1 'polypeptide(L)'
;MRDGTNCLQCGSKQDLAAHHIFRKSFLPSARYEPGNGITLCRRCHKELHSGFNGRPNMQLPMDAQGGEKAEDISLMLNLLVMKSREHKHHVEEWYYLSKSTLSTINMLQGFDSDVRLDTSRIEQAYIVWNQASLPTRNAILKANGFASTNDATAP
;
A
#
# COMPACT_ATOMS: atom_id res chain seq x y z
N MET A 1 -5.40 2.13 22.41
CA MET A 1 -5.98 1.51 21.21
C MET A 1 -5.49 2.29 19.98
N ARG A 2 -4.92 1.61 18.97
CA ARG A 2 -4.16 2.22 17.86
C ARG A 2 -4.88 3.39 17.16
N ASP A 3 -6.12 3.18 16.73
CA ASP A 3 -6.85 4.16 15.90
C ASP A 3 -7.75 5.08 16.73
N GLY A 4 -7.65 5.02 18.07
CA GLY A 4 -8.41 5.87 18.99
C GLY A 4 -9.92 5.66 18.95
N THR A 5 -10.42 4.50 18.50
CA THR A 5 -11.85 4.20 18.27
C THR A 5 -12.51 5.11 17.23
N ASN A 6 -11.78 5.50 16.19
CA ASN A 6 -12.28 6.40 15.15
C ASN A 6 -11.99 5.81 13.75
N CYS A 7 -12.87 6.13 12.79
CA CYS A 7 -12.57 6.00 11.37
C CYS A 7 -11.40 6.91 11.02
N LEU A 8 -10.32 6.35 10.45
CA LEU A 8 -9.14 7.15 10.12
C LEU A 8 -9.35 8.08 8.92
N GLN A 9 -10.40 7.87 8.12
CA GLN A 9 -10.71 8.73 6.98
C GLN A 9 -11.61 9.93 7.32
N CYS A 10 -12.59 9.78 8.23
CA CYS A 10 -13.55 10.85 8.53
C CYS A 10 -13.76 11.14 10.02
N GLY A 11 -13.09 10.43 10.92
CA GLY A 11 -13.20 10.65 12.37
C GLY A 11 -14.47 10.12 13.03
N SER A 12 -15.43 9.55 12.28
CA SER A 12 -16.63 8.93 12.86
C SER A 12 -16.27 7.86 13.88
N LYS A 13 -17.07 7.74 14.95
CA LYS A 13 -16.95 6.69 15.98
C LYS A 13 -18.01 5.58 15.87
N GLN A 14 -18.84 5.65 14.83
CA GLN A 14 -19.97 4.73 14.62
C GLN A 14 -19.68 3.72 13.52
N ASP A 15 -20.26 2.52 13.65
CA ASP A 15 -20.19 1.43 12.67
C ASP A 15 -18.75 1.13 12.18
N LEU A 16 -17.81 1.02 13.12
CA LEU A 16 -16.39 0.82 12.81
C LEU A 16 -16.09 -0.63 12.43
N ALA A 17 -15.30 -0.80 11.38
CA ALA A 17 -14.79 -2.09 10.93
C ALA A 17 -13.34 -1.96 10.45
N ALA A 18 -12.60 -3.06 10.53
CA ALA A 18 -11.29 -3.16 9.90
C ALA A 18 -11.46 -3.39 8.38
N HIS A 19 -10.72 -2.63 7.59
CA HIS A 19 -10.57 -2.80 6.15
C HIS A 19 -9.14 -3.25 5.85
N HIS A 20 -8.97 -4.22 4.95
CA HIS A 20 -7.65 -4.61 4.47
C HIS A 20 -7.14 -3.60 3.45
N ILE A 21 -5.90 -3.12 3.60
CA ILE A 21 -5.29 -2.21 2.63
C ILE A 21 -5.01 -2.97 1.33
N PHE A 22 -4.26 -4.05 1.44
CA PHE A 22 -4.06 -5.04 0.38
C PHE A 22 -5.03 -6.20 0.61
N ARG A 23 -5.88 -6.53 -0.37
CA ARG A 23 -6.88 -7.59 -0.19
C ARG A 23 -6.19 -8.92 0.14
N LYS A 24 -6.83 -9.71 0.99
CA LYS A 24 -6.39 -11.07 1.36
C LYS A 24 -6.12 -11.98 0.16
N SER A 25 -6.86 -11.81 -0.95
CA SER A 25 -6.65 -12.59 -2.18
C SER A 25 -5.40 -12.17 -2.95
N PHE A 26 -5.00 -10.90 -2.81
CA PHE A 26 -3.87 -10.32 -3.52
C PHE A 26 -2.57 -10.49 -2.73
N LEU A 27 -2.60 -10.23 -1.41
CA LEU A 27 -1.44 -10.38 -0.53
C LEU A 27 -1.75 -11.25 0.70
N PRO A 28 -1.86 -12.59 0.54
CA PRO A 28 -2.29 -13.48 1.61
C PRO A 28 -1.39 -13.46 2.86
N SER A 29 -0.08 -13.23 2.69
CA SER A 29 0.90 -13.16 3.78
C SER A 29 0.62 -12.01 4.75
N ALA A 30 0.04 -10.91 4.27
CA ALA A 30 -0.23 -9.72 5.05
C ALA A 30 -1.59 -9.75 5.77
N ARG A 31 -2.36 -10.84 5.70
CA ARG A 31 -3.76 -10.92 6.15
C ARG A 31 -3.97 -10.48 7.60
N TYR A 32 -3.03 -10.82 8.48
CA TYR A 32 -3.09 -10.55 9.92
C TYR A 32 -2.09 -9.50 10.37
N GLU A 33 -1.39 -8.86 9.42
CA GLU A 33 -0.42 -7.83 9.74
C GLU A 33 -1.15 -6.54 10.05
N PRO A 34 -0.90 -5.90 11.20
CA PRO A 34 -1.65 -4.72 11.59
C PRO A 34 -1.40 -3.54 10.64
N GLY A 35 -0.22 -3.45 10.00
CA GLY A 35 0.05 -2.48 8.94
C GLY A 35 -0.76 -2.69 7.65
N ASN A 36 -1.43 -3.83 7.50
CA ASN A 36 -2.34 -4.12 6.39
C ASN A 36 -3.83 -3.94 6.77
N GLY A 37 -4.13 -3.41 7.95
CA GLY A 37 -5.49 -3.14 8.40
C GLY A 37 -5.68 -1.67 8.77
N ILE A 38 -6.77 -1.06 8.32
CA ILE A 38 -7.16 0.31 8.65
C ILE A 38 -8.58 0.33 9.24
N THR A 39 -8.83 1.12 10.29
CA THR A 39 -10.18 1.27 10.86
C THR A 39 -10.98 2.30 10.08
N LEU A 40 -12.14 1.89 9.55
CA LEU A 40 -13.07 2.75 8.80
C LEU A 40 -14.50 2.59 9.32
N CYS A 41 -15.31 3.64 9.20
CA CYS A 41 -16.76 3.52 9.40
C CYS A 41 -17.40 2.86 8.17
N ARG A 42 -18.58 2.25 8.36
CA ARG A 42 -19.34 1.58 7.29
C ARG A 42 -19.49 2.40 6.00
N ARG A 43 -19.65 3.72 6.09
CA ARG A 43 -19.73 4.61 4.90
C ARG A 43 -18.41 4.62 4.12
N CYS A 44 -17.31 5.00 4.76
CA CYS A 44 -15.98 5.02 4.13
C CYS A 44 -15.55 3.62 3.64
N HIS A 45 -15.86 2.58 4.42
CA HIS A 45 -15.61 1.19 4.05
C HIS A 45 -16.32 0.81 2.74
N LYS A 46 -17.60 1.20 2.59
CA LYS A 46 -18.37 0.94 1.37
C LYS A 46 -17.89 1.77 0.18
N GLU A 47 -17.44 3.00 0.42
CA GLU A 47 -16.88 3.88 -0.63
C GLU A 47 -15.64 3.26 -1.28
N LEU A 48 -14.71 2.70 -0.50
CA LEU A 48 -13.53 2.01 -1.04
C LEU A 48 -13.92 0.76 -1.85
N HIS A 49 -14.94 0.04 -1.39
CA HIS A 49 -15.55 -1.07 -2.12
C HIS A 49 -16.54 -0.64 -3.22
N SER A 50 -16.65 0.64 -3.58
CA SER A 50 -17.49 1.02 -4.73
C SER A 50 -16.86 0.53 -6.04
N GLY A 51 -17.64 0.06 -7.01
CA GLY A 51 -17.11 -0.49 -8.26
C GLY A 51 -16.82 -1.99 -8.19
N PHE A 52 -15.70 -2.45 -8.77
CA PHE A 52 -15.40 -3.87 -8.89
C PHE A 52 -15.00 -4.50 -7.54
N ASN A 53 -15.86 -5.41 -7.07
CA ASN A 53 -15.63 -6.20 -5.85
C ASN A 53 -15.38 -7.69 -6.11
N GLY A 54 -15.20 -8.08 -7.37
CA GLY A 54 -14.91 -9.46 -7.74
C GLY A 54 -13.49 -9.89 -7.37
N ARG A 55 -13.18 -11.16 -7.64
CA ARG A 55 -11.78 -11.62 -7.67
C ARG A 55 -11.12 -11.02 -8.91
N PRO A 56 -10.00 -10.27 -8.76
CA PRO A 56 -9.30 -9.75 -9.92
C PRO A 56 -8.72 -10.89 -10.75
N ASN A 57 -8.71 -10.70 -12.07
CA ASN A 57 -8.01 -11.52 -13.02
C ASN A 57 -6.51 -11.20 -12.91
N MET A 58 -5.75 -12.15 -12.37
CA MET A 58 -4.32 -12.01 -12.14
C MET A 58 -3.48 -11.96 -13.43
N GLN A 59 -4.07 -12.16 -14.62
CA GLN A 59 -3.39 -11.99 -15.92
C GLN A 59 -3.44 -10.54 -16.43
N LEU A 60 -4.27 -9.67 -15.83
CA LEU A 60 -4.38 -8.27 -16.22
C LEU A 60 -3.56 -7.37 -15.28
N PRO A 61 -3.21 -6.14 -15.72
CA PRO A 61 -2.67 -5.14 -14.82
C PRO A 61 -3.56 -4.94 -13.58
N MET A 62 -2.93 -4.62 -12.45
CA MET A 62 -3.57 -4.59 -11.12
C MET A 62 -4.85 -3.74 -11.03
N ASP A 63 -4.89 -2.64 -11.78
CA ASP A 63 -5.97 -1.67 -11.85
C ASP A 63 -6.93 -1.91 -13.04
N ALA A 64 -6.62 -2.80 -13.97
CA ALA A 64 -7.34 -2.96 -15.23
C ALA A 64 -8.82 -3.34 -15.05
N GLN A 65 -9.16 -3.96 -13.92
CA GLN A 65 -10.55 -4.29 -13.56
C GLN A 65 -11.10 -3.44 -12.41
N GLY A 66 -10.33 -2.49 -11.88
CA GLY A 66 -10.71 -1.69 -10.71
C GLY A 66 -10.82 -2.50 -9.41
N GLY A 67 -10.15 -3.67 -9.33
CA GLY A 67 -10.17 -4.52 -8.14
C GLY A 67 -9.25 -4.05 -7.04
N GLU A 68 -7.97 -3.88 -7.34
CA GLU A 68 -7.04 -3.15 -6.48
C GLU A 68 -6.91 -1.74 -7.04
N LYS A 69 -7.53 -0.77 -6.35
CA LYS A 69 -7.45 0.63 -6.73
C LYS A 69 -6.19 1.20 -6.11
N ALA A 70 -5.16 1.40 -6.92
CA ALA A 70 -3.86 1.88 -6.44
C ALA A 70 -3.98 3.19 -5.63
N GLU A 71 -4.88 4.08 -6.04
CA GLU A 71 -5.19 5.35 -5.36
C GLU A 71 -5.80 5.14 -3.96
N ASP A 72 -6.70 4.17 -3.80
CA ASP A 72 -7.29 3.86 -2.49
C ASP A 72 -6.24 3.25 -1.55
N ILE A 73 -5.35 2.39 -2.08
CA ILE A 73 -4.22 1.87 -1.32
C ILE A 73 -3.29 3.01 -0.88
N SER A 74 -2.97 3.93 -1.78
CA SER A 74 -2.18 5.13 -1.47
C SER A 74 -2.82 5.96 -0.36
N LEU A 75 -4.13 6.22 -0.44
CA LEU A 75 -4.89 6.94 0.56
C LEU A 75 -4.81 6.25 1.93
N MET A 76 -5.09 4.94 1.98
CA MET A 76 -5.09 4.19 3.24
C MET A 76 -3.70 4.11 3.87
N LEU A 77 -2.64 3.88 3.07
CA LEU A 77 -1.26 3.89 3.55
C LEU A 77 -0.88 5.25 4.11
N ASN A 78 -1.24 6.35 3.43
CA ASN A 78 -1.01 7.69 3.93
C ASN A 78 -1.70 7.93 5.29
N LEU A 79 -2.97 7.54 5.42
CA LEU A 79 -3.71 7.67 6.69
C LEU A 79 -3.03 6.88 7.82
N LEU A 80 -2.55 5.66 7.55
CA LEU A 80 -1.81 4.89 8.56
C LEU A 80 -0.44 5.49 8.89
N VAL A 81 0.31 6.02 7.92
CA VAL A 81 1.60 6.69 8.17
C VAL A 81 1.39 7.94 9.02
N MET A 82 0.38 8.75 8.72
CA MET A 82 0.06 9.92 9.54
C MET A 82 -0.28 9.51 10.98
N LYS A 83 -1.04 8.42 11.14
CA LYS A 83 -1.38 7.90 12.48
C LYS A 83 -0.20 7.26 13.20
N SER A 84 0.71 6.59 12.48
CA SER A 84 1.89 5.96 13.08
C SER A 84 2.85 6.98 13.66
N ARG A 85 2.96 8.16 13.04
CA ARG A 85 3.77 9.29 13.53
C ARG A 85 3.31 9.83 14.89
N GLU A 86 2.06 9.64 15.26
CA GLU A 86 1.54 9.93 16.61
C GLU A 86 1.97 8.88 17.64
N HIS A 87 2.38 7.70 17.20
CA HIS A 87 2.71 6.53 18.03
C HIS A 87 4.18 6.12 17.89
N LYS A 88 5.10 7.09 17.95
CA LYS A 88 6.54 6.90 17.65
C LYS A 88 7.18 5.70 18.37
N HIS A 89 6.75 5.37 19.58
CA HIS A 89 7.29 4.27 20.38
C HIS A 89 6.68 2.89 20.07
N HIS A 90 5.60 2.82 19.27
CA HIS A 90 4.89 1.59 18.94
C HIS A 90 4.73 1.36 17.43
N VAL A 91 5.43 2.14 16.59
CA VAL A 91 5.28 2.07 15.12
C VAL A 91 5.49 0.66 14.59
N GLU A 92 6.57 0.01 15.03
CA GLU A 92 6.96 -1.33 14.57
C GLU A 92 6.11 -2.46 15.17
N GLU A 93 5.23 -2.15 16.13
CA GLU A 93 4.32 -3.12 16.73
C GLU A 93 2.91 -2.97 16.14
N TRP A 94 2.37 -1.74 16.15
CA TRP A 94 0.97 -1.46 15.81
C TRP A 94 0.74 -1.23 14.31
N TYR A 95 1.80 -1.00 13.54
CA TYR A 95 1.77 -0.80 12.08
C TYR A 95 2.71 -1.78 11.37
N TYR A 96 3.02 -2.89 12.04
CA TYR A 96 3.94 -3.90 11.54
C TYR A 96 3.51 -4.46 10.18
N LEU A 97 4.50 -4.59 9.29
CA LEU A 97 4.46 -5.36 8.05
C LEU A 97 5.67 -6.30 8.03
N SER A 98 5.53 -7.55 7.62
CA SER A 98 6.68 -8.46 7.61
C SER A 98 7.69 -8.12 6.51
N LYS A 99 8.89 -8.72 6.61
CA LYS A 99 9.90 -8.62 5.55
C LYS A 99 9.39 -9.16 4.22
N SER A 100 8.61 -10.25 4.23
CA SER A 100 8.05 -10.86 3.01
C SER A 100 6.95 -10.00 2.41
N THR A 101 6.12 -9.36 3.23
CA THR A 101 5.13 -8.37 2.76
C THR A 101 5.82 -7.20 2.06
N LEU A 102 6.84 -6.59 2.69
CA LEU A 102 7.59 -5.49 2.08
C LEU A 102 8.30 -5.90 0.79
N SER A 103 8.88 -7.10 0.78
CA SER A 103 9.52 -7.66 -0.42
C SER A 103 8.54 -7.81 -1.58
N THR A 104 7.31 -8.23 -1.30
CA THR A 104 6.25 -8.32 -2.30
C THR A 104 5.84 -6.94 -2.81
N ILE A 105 5.66 -5.97 -1.93
CA ILE A 105 5.32 -4.58 -2.31
C ILE A 105 6.41 -3.97 -3.19
N ASN A 106 7.69 -4.17 -2.85
CA ASN A 106 8.83 -3.74 -3.66
C ASN A 106 8.74 -4.31 -5.09
N MET A 107 8.60 -5.63 -5.21
CA MET A 107 8.54 -6.30 -6.52
C MET A 107 7.34 -5.82 -7.36
N LEU A 108 6.18 -5.62 -6.73
CA LEU A 108 4.98 -5.13 -7.43
C LEU A 108 5.17 -3.74 -8.04
N GLN A 109 6.01 -2.90 -7.44
CA GLN A 109 6.33 -1.56 -7.94
C GLN A 109 7.60 -1.54 -8.82
N GLY A 110 8.19 -2.71 -9.06
CA GLY A 110 9.37 -2.90 -9.90
C GLY A 110 10.70 -2.60 -9.21
N PHE A 111 10.77 -2.66 -7.88
CA PHE A 111 12.02 -2.55 -7.11
C PHE A 111 12.57 -3.94 -6.77
N ASP A 112 13.86 -3.98 -6.42
CA ASP A 112 14.47 -5.19 -5.87
C ASP A 112 13.79 -5.62 -4.56
N SER A 113 13.63 -6.93 -4.42
CA SER A 113 12.86 -7.56 -3.34
C SER A 113 13.44 -7.28 -1.94
N ASP A 114 14.70 -6.88 -1.86
CA ASP A 114 15.45 -6.62 -0.63
C ASP A 114 15.64 -5.12 -0.34
N VAL A 115 15.11 -4.21 -1.17
CA VAL A 115 15.14 -2.77 -0.91
C VAL A 115 14.64 -2.46 0.50
N ARG A 116 15.46 -1.70 1.24
CA ARG A 116 15.16 -1.15 2.57
C ARG A 116 15.39 0.35 2.54
N LEU A 117 14.44 1.07 3.12
CA LEU A 117 14.56 2.51 3.34
C LEU A 117 14.80 2.76 4.83
N ASP A 118 15.55 3.82 5.16
CA ASP A 118 15.79 4.23 6.55
C ASP A 118 14.55 4.94 7.13
N THR A 119 13.51 4.14 7.36
CA THR A 119 12.19 4.58 7.78
C THR A 119 11.42 3.42 8.41
N SER A 120 10.25 3.70 8.98
CA SER A 120 9.37 2.64 9.49
C SER A 120 8.84 1.75 8.37
N ARG A 121 8.46 0.51 8.71
CA ARG A 121 7.97 -0.46 7.72
C ARG A 121 6.72 0.02 6.98
N ILE A 122 5.79 0.66 7.69
CA ILE A 122 4.58 1.22 7.08
C ILE A 122 4.89 2.41 6.16
N GLU A 123 5.88 3.23 6.53
CA GLU A 123 6.30 4.38 5.72
C GLU A 123 7.10 3.93 4.49
N GLN A 124 7.91 2.87 4.58
CA GLN A 124 8.52 2.24 3.41
C GLN A 124 7.43 1.75 2.44
N ALA A 125 6.40 1.04 2.93
CA ALA A 125 5.30 0.58 2.08
C ALA A 125 4.59 1.74 1.37
N TYR A 126 4.32 2.83 2.10
CA TYR A 126 3.76 4.05 1.52
C TYR A 126 4.66 4.67 0.44
N ILE A 127 5.95 4.84 0.72
CA ILE A 127 6.90 5.46 -0.23
C ILE A 127 7.01 4.61 -1.49
N VAL A 128 7.20 3.30 -1.36
CA VAL A 128 7.36 2.39 -2.49
C VAL A 128 6.09 2.37 -3.35
N TRP A 129 4.91 2.31 -2.71
CA TRP A 129 3.63 2.28 -3.41
C TRP A 129 3.30 3.57 -4.17
N ASN A 130 3.70 4.73 -3.64
CA ASN A 130 3.40 6.03 -4.24
C ASN A 130 4.45 6.53 -5.24
N GLN A 131 5.48 5.73 -5.52
CA GLN A 131 6.37 6.01 -6.64
C GLN A 131 5.76 5.48 -7.93
N ALA A 132 6.04 6.16 -9.04
CA ALA A 132 5.70 5.61 -10.36
C ALA A 132 6.38 4.23 -10.51
N SER A 133 5.65 3.25 -11.06
CA SER A 133 6.22 1.91 -11.31
C SER A 133 7.51 2.01 -12.13
N LEU A 134 8.43 1.05 -11.97
CA LEU A 134 9.68 1.07 -12.76
C LEU A 134 9.45 1.14 -14.28
N PRO A 135 8.49 0.40 -14.88
CA PRO A 135 8.16 0.55 -16.29
C PRO A 135 7.68 1.97 -16.65
N THR A 136 6.83 2.58 -15.83
CA THR A 136 6.34 3.95 -16.04
C THR A 136 7.50 4.95 -15.95
N ARG A 137 8.37 4.83 -14.94
CA ARG A 137 9.57 5.66 -14.79
C ARG A 137 10.50 5.52 -16.00
N ASN A 138 10.77 4.29 -16.44
CA ASN A 138 11.62 4.03 -17.59
C ASN A 138 11.02 4.57 -18.89
N ALA A 139 9.69 4.47 -19.07
CA ALA A 139 9.00 5.06 -20.21
C ALA A 139 9.11 6.59 -20.21
N ILE A 140 8.95 7.24 -19.05
CA ILE A 140 9.13 8.69 -18.89
C ILE A 140 10.58 9.11 -19.15
N LEU A 141 11.56 8.40 -18.57
CA LEU A 141 12.99 8.67 -18.78
C LEU A 141 13.34 8.56 -20.28
N LYS A 142 12.94 7.47 -20.93
CA LYS A 142 13.15 7.26 -22.36
C LYS A 142 12.48 8.33 -23.22
N ALA A 143 11.23 8.71 -22.90
CA ALA A 143 10.51 9.76 -23.62
C ALA A 143 11.18 11.13 -23.49
N ASN A 144 11.92 11.38 -22.40
CA ASN A 144 12.68 12.61 -22.17
C ASN A 144 14.17 12.49 -22.55
N GLY A 145 14.57 11.40 -23.22
CA GLY A 145 15.94 11.21 -23.70
C GLY A 145 16.97 10.82 -22.63
N PHE A 146 16.53 10.42 -21.43
CA PHE A 146 17.40 9.89 -20.38
C PHE A 146 17.57 8.37 -20.51
N ALA A 147 18.74 7.86 -20.13
CA ALA A 147 18.99 6.43 -20.01
C ALA A 147 18.03 5.82 -18.96
N SER A 148 17.48 4.64 -19.25
CA SER A 148 16.64 3.92 -18.30
C SER A 148 17.50 3.27 -17.22
N THR A 149 16.93 2.98 -16.04
CA THR A 149 17.72 2.37 -14.94
C THR A 149 18.26 0.99 -15.29
N ASN A 150 17.74 0.33 -16.33
CA ASN A 150 18.21 -0.96 -16.83
C ASN A 150 19.41 -0.83 -17.79
N ASP A 151 19.71 0.37 -18.29
CA ASP A 151 20.85 0.61 -19.18
C ASP A 151 22.17 0.79 -18.40
N ALA A 152 22.09 0.99 -17.08
CA ALA A 152 23.26 1.19 -16.20
C ALA A 152 23.91 -0.12 -15.71
N THR A 153 23.40 -1.30 -16.13
CA THR A 153 23.89 -2.62 -15.72
C THR A 153 24.12 -3.58 -16.90
N ALA A 154 24.51 -3.07 -18.05
CA ALA A 154 25.21 -3.85 -19.09
C ALA A 154 26.72 -3.51 -19.03
N PRO A 155 27.61 -4.51 -19.19
CA PRO A 155 28.91 -4.63 -18.52
C PRO A 155 29.91 -3.49 -18.75
#